data_AF-A0A536XU79-F1
#
_entry.id   AF-A0A536XU79-F1
#
_cell.length_a   1.000
_cell.length_b   1.000
_cell.length_c   1.000
_cell.angle_alpha   90.00
_cell.angle_beta   90.00
_cell.angle_gamma   90.00
#
_symmetry.space_group_name_H-M   'P 1'
#
loop_
_entity.id
_entity.type
_entity.pdbx_description
1 polymer ?
#
loop_
_entity_poly.entity_id
_entity_poly.type
_entity_poly.pdbx_seq_one_letter_code
_entity_poly.pdbx_strand_id
1 'polypeptide(L)'
;MVRPTRRVVTGHDAKGRAVVLIDGAAPNARLRKATGLTSTLLWVTDRSPADNSGGADAAAREIGLAPPPRGSIFRVVDFPPTADFGAVDNAAMLREMGVEAGRGSARHASMHRSNSIDYAVV
;
A
#
# COMPACT_ATOMS: atom_id res chain seq x y z
N MET A 1 -19.37 3.37 -0.84
CA MET A 1 -18.47 3.19 0.33
C MET A 1 -17.54 2.03 0.01
N VAL A 2 -16.24 2.18 0.23
CA VAL A 2 -15.26 1.11 -0.03
C VAL A 2 -15.58 -0.11 0.84
N ARG A 3 -15.60 -1.29 0.23
CA ARG A 3 -15.87 -2.53 0.96
C ARG A 3 -14.62 -2.90 1.77
N PRO A 4 -14.74 -3.15 3.09
CA PRO A 4 -13.58 -3.53 3.89
C PRO A 4 -12.88 -4.77 3.33
N THR A 5 -11.57 -4.69 3.11
CA THR A 5 -10.76 -5.86 2.72
C THR A 5 -10.51 -6.73 3.94
N ARG A 6 -10.95 -8.00 3.91
CA ARG A 6 -10.58 -8.98 4.95
C ARG A 6 -9.12 -9.38 4.76
N ARG A 7 -8.34 -9.35 5.84
CA ARG A 7 -6.94 -9.77 5.90
C ARG A 7 -6.79 -10.85 6.96
N VAL A 8 -6.17 -11.95 6.56
CA VAL A 8 -5.78 -13.05 7.45
C VAL A 8 -4.26 -13.15 7.43
N VAL A 9 -3.63 -13.11 8.61
CA VAL A 9 -2.18 -13.22 8.78
C VAL A 9 -1.88 -14.45 9.62
N THR A 10 -0.99 -15.29 9.13
CA THR A 10 -0.52 -16.48 9.84
C THR A 10 0.86 -16.26 10.44
N GLY A 11 1.23 -17.11 11.39
CA GLY A 11 2.56 -17.15 11.98
C GLY A 11 2.75 -18.42 12.79
N HIS A 12 3.68 -18.39 13.75
CA HIS A 12 3.95 -19.51 14.64
C HIS A 12 3.76 -19.12 16.10
N ASP A 13 3.24 -20.03 16.92
CA ASP A 13 3.20 -19.87 18.37
C ASP A 13 4.58 -20.14 19.03
N ALA A 14 4.67 -20.01 20.35
CA ALA A 14 5.90 -20.25 21.10
C ALA A 14 6.46 -21.69 21.00
N LYS A 15 5.67 -22.64 20.48
CA LYS A 15 6.07 -24.04 20.24
C LYS A 15 6.35 -24.31 18.76
N GLY A 16 6.36 -23.28 17.91
CA GLY A 16 6.59 -23.41 16.47
C GLY A 16 5.39 -23.94 15.69
N ARG A 17 4.17 -23.92 16.25
CA ARG A 17 2.97 -24.41 15.56
C ARG A 17 2.33 -23.29 14.75
N ALA A 18 1.88 -23.59 13.53
CA ALA A 18 1.19 -22.63 12.69
C ALA A 18 -0.13 -22.15 13.32
N VAL A 19 -0.35 -20.84 13.36
CA VAL A 19 -1.52 -20.20 13.96
C VAL A 19 -1.97 -18.99 13.14
N VAL A 20 -3.21 -18.54 13.34
CA VAL A 20 -3.71 -17.25 12.84
C VAL A 20 -3.38 -16.18 13.86
N LEU A 21 -2.66 -15.15 13.43
CA LEU A 21 -2.29 -13.99 14.26
C LEU A 21 -3.33 -12.87 14.14
N ILE A 22 -3.84 -12.64 12.93
CA ILE A 22 -4.82 -11.59 12.64
C ILE A 22 -5.88 -12.16 11.71
N ASP A 23 -7.15 -11.95 12.01
CA ASP A 23 -8.29 -12.18 11.11
C ASP A 23 -9.31 -11.08 11.29
N GLY A 24 -9.53 -10.28 10.24
CA GLY A 24 -10.52 -9.21 10.28
C GLY A 24 -10.36 -8.23 9.13
N ALA A 25 -11.03 -7.09 9.22
CA ALA A 25 -10.83 -5.99 8.27
C ALA A 25 -9.40 -5.45 8.38
N ALA A 26 -8.74 -5.20 7.25
CA ALA A 26 -7.44 -4.58 7.21
C ALA A 26 -7.54 -3.14 7.78
N PRO A 27 -6.86 -2.82 8.89
CA PRO A 27 -7.07 -1.57 9.61
C PRO A 27 -6.44 -0.36 8.90
N ASN A 28 -5.45 -0.59 8.03
CA ASN A 28 -4.69 0.46 7.37
C ASN A 28 -5.31 0.86 6.01
N ALA A 29 -6.57 1.27 6.05
CA ALA A 29 -7.30 1.85 4.92
C ALA A 29 -7.23 3.39 4.99
N ARG A 30 -6.76 4.03 3.91
CA ARG A 30 -6.51 5.47 3.84
C ARG A 30 -7.12 6.06 2.57
N LEU A 31 -8.03 7.03 2.75
CA LEU A 31 -8.50 7.89 1.66
C LEU A 31 -7.39 8.89 1.32
N ARG A 32 -6.94 8.88 0.06
CA ARG A 32 -5.97 9.84 -0.47
C ARG A 32 -6.72 11.06 -0.98
N LYS A 33 -6.63 12.18 -0.27
CA LYS A 33 -7.45 13.37 -0.54
C LYS A 33 -7.14 13.99 -1.91
N ALA A 34 -5.88 13.91 -2.37
CA ALA A 34 -5.48 14.49 -3.64
C ALA A 34 -6.09 13.79 -4.86
N THR A 35 -6.53 12.53 -4.70
CA THR A 35 -6.97 11.67 -5.82
C THR A 35 -8.33 11.01 -5.59
N GLY A 36 -8.87 11.04 -4.38
CA GLY A 36 -10.10 10.35 -4.02
C GLY A 36 -9.97 8.83 -3.86
N LEU A 37 -8.82 8.24 -4.21
CA LEU A 37 -8.60 6.80 -4.11
C LEU A 37 -8.49 6.36 -2.65
N THR A 38 -8.92 5.14 -2.36
CA THR A 38 -8.65 4.51 -1.07
C THR A 38 -7.57 3.48 -1.24
N SER A 39 -6.52 3.57 -0.43
CA SER A 39 -5.44 2.61 -0.38
C SER A 39 -5.49 1.84 0.93
N THR A 40 -5.58 0.52 0.84
CA THR A 40 -5.59 -0.39 1.99
C THR A 40 -4.28 -1.18 2.01
N LEU A 41 -3.40 -0.88 2.95
CA LEU A 41 -2.12 -1.58 3.12
C LEU A 41 -2.37 -2.94 3.76
N LEU A 42 -1.92 -4.02 3.10
CA LEU A 42 -2.11 -5.39 3.57
C LEU A 42 -0.86 -5.95 4.23
N TRP A 43 0.32 -5.75 3.63
CA TRP A 43 1.58 -6.25 4.17
C TRP A 43 2.79 -5.50 3.60
N VAL A 44 3.90 -5.50 4.34
CA VAL A 44 5.18 -4.93 3.92
C VAL A 44 6.28 -5.94 4.25
N THR A 45 7.27 -6.06 3.37
CA THR A 45 8.53 -6.72 3.69
C THR A 45 9.65 -5.69 3.56
N ASP A 46 10.58 -5.68 4.51
CA ASP A 46 11.70 -4.74 4.51
C ASP A 46 12.92 -5.26 3.71
N ARG A 47 12.89 -6.53 3.28
CA ARG A 47 13.95 -7.20 2.53
C ARG A 47 13.46 -8.46 1.81
N SER A 48 14.28 -8.93 0.87
CA SER A 48 14.12 -10.19 0.14
C SER A 48 15.42 -11.00 0.23
N PRO A 49 15.40 -12.24 0.75
CA PRO A 49 14.23 -12.95 1.28
C PRO A 49 13.64 -12.30 2.54
N ALA A 50 12.30 -12.38 2.68
CA ALA A 50 11.57 -11.85 3.81
C ALA A 50 11.91 -12.58 5.12
N ASP A 51 11.75 -11.89 6.25
CA ASP A 51 11.86 -12.46 7.58
C ASP A 51 10.47 -12.72 8.17
N ASN A 52 10.16 -14.00 8.41
CA ASN A 52 8.87 -14.46 8.94
C ASN A 52 9.00 -15.01 10.37
N SER A 53 10.10 -14.73 11.08
CA SER A 53 10.35 -15.23 12.44
C SER A 53 9.56 -14.46 13.52
N GLY A 54 9.10 -13.25 13.22
CA GLY A 54 8.35 -12.40 14.14
C GLY A 54 6.83 -12.58 14.09
N GLY A 55 6.14 -12.00 15.08
CA GLY A 55 4.67 -11.95 15.15
C GLY A 55 4.08 -10.54 15.03
N ALA A 56 4.90 -9.54 14.71
CA ALA A 56 4.45 -8.16 14.57
C ALA A 56 3.66 -7.96 13.26
N ASP A 57 2.64 -7.10 13.30
CA ASP A 57 1.91 -6.70 12.09
C ASP A 57 2.78 -5.79 11.22
N ALA A 58 3.26 -6.31 10.09
CA ALA A 58 4.10 -5.55 9.18
C ALA A 58 3.37 -4.35 8.53
N ALA A 59 2.04 -4.36 8.49
CA ALA A 59 1.24 -3.26 7.96
C ALA A 59 0.80 -2.23 9.03
N ALA A 60 1.13 -2.44 10.31
CA ALA A 60 0.85 -1.48 11.39
C ALA A 60 1.85 -0.32 11.38
N ARG A 61 2.00 0.35 10.24
CA ARG A 61 2.90 1.49 10.02
C ARG A 61 2.37 2.38 8.89
N GLU A 62 2.84 3.62 8.85
CA GLU A 62 2.64 4.49 7.69
C GLU A 62 3.79 4.31 6.70
N ILE A 63 3.46 4.21 5.42
CA ILE A 63 4.43 4.06 4.35
C ILE A 63 3.94 4.72 3.07
N GLY A 64 4.87 5.23 2.28
CA GLY A 64 4.62 5.78 0.96
C GLY A 64 4.27 4.71 -0.07
N LEU A 65 4.32 5.08 -1.33
CA LEU A 65 4.05 4.17 -2.43
C LEU A 65 5.19 3.17 -2.66
N ALA A 66 6.43 3.66 -2.65
CA ALA A 66 7.61 2.85 -2.93
C ALA A 66 7.90 1.86 -1.78
N PRO A 67 8.27 0.61 -2.09
CA PRO A 67 8.70 -0.35 -1.08
C PRO A 67 10.05 0.05 -0.46
N PRO A 68 10.37 -0.47 0.74
CA PRO A 68 11.72 -0.41 1.29
C PRO A 68 12.74 -0.99 0.29
N PRO A 69 14.03 -0.58 0.32
CA PRO A 69 15.05 -1.15 -0.54
C PRO A 69 15.13 -2.68 -0.40
N ARG A 70 14.97 -3.40 -1.52
CA ARG A 70 14.88 -4.88 -1.59
C ARG A 70 13.67 -5.48 -0.87
N GLY A 71 12.70 -4.67 -0.46
CA GLY A 71 11.45 -5.08 0.14
C GLY A 71 10.30 -5.14 -0.87
N SER A 72 9.09 -5.34 -0.35
CA SER A 72 7.84 -5.32 -1.13
C SER A 72 6.71 -4.69 -0.31
N ILE A 73 5.70 -4.16 -1.02
CA ILE A 73 4.45 -3.73 -0.41
C ILE A 73 3.30 -4.43 -1.13
N PHE A 74 2.34 -4.95 -0.36
CA PHE A 74 1.08 -5.45 -0.87
C PHE A 74 -0.08 -4.58 -0.37
N ARG A 75 -0.89 -4.07 -1.29
CA ARG A 75 -2.01 -3.17 -1.01
C ARG A 75 -3.17 -3.41 -1.97
N VAL A 76 -4.39 -3.11 -1.53
CA VAL A 76 -5.57 -2.95 -2.39
C VAL A 76 -5.76 -1.46 -2.64
N VAL A 77 -6.11 -1.11 -3.87
CA VAL A 77 -6.41 0.27 -4.25
C VAL A 77 -7.76 0.34 -4.93
N ASP A 78 -8.68 1.08 -4.32
CA ASP A 78 -9.98 1.38 -4.90
C ASP A 78 -9.90 2.70 -5.65
N PHE A 79 -9.95 2.62 -6.97
CA PHE A 79 -10.00 3.77 -7.86
C PHE A 79 -11.46 4.15 -8.12
N PRO A 80 -11.91 5.32 -7.66
CA PRO A 80 -13.25 5.79 -7.98
C PRO A 80 -13.37 6.20 -9.45
N PRO A 81 -14.59 6.28 -10.00
CA PRO A 81 -14.85 6.87 -11.31
C PRO A 81 -14.27 8.27 -11.44
N THR A 82 -13.72 8.60 -12.61
CA THR A 82 -13.09 9.91 -12.89
C THR A 82 -14.08 11.08 -12.74
N ALA A 83 -15.37 10.85 -12.94
CA ALA A 83 -16.41 11.87 -12.77
C ALA A 83 -16.59 12.32 -11.31
N ASP A 84 -16.13 11.51 -10.35
CA ASP A 84 -16.36 11.74 -8.93
C ASP A 84 -15.27 12.61 -8.28
N PHE A 85 -14.19 12.93 -8.99
CA PHE A 85 -13.09 13.75 -8.48
C PHE A 85 -12.60 14.77 -9.52
N GLY A 86 -12.43 16.02 -9.09
CA GLY A 86 -12.01 17.14 -9.94
C GLY A 86 -10.55 17.07 -10.41
N ALA A 87 -10.02 18.19 -10.90
CA ALA A 87 -8.64 18.26 -11.35
C ALA A 87 -7.65 17.83 -10.23
N VAL A 88 -6.78 16.87 -10.55
CA VAL A 88 -5.74 16.38 -9.64
C VAL A 88 -4.53 17.30 -9.68
N ASP A 89 -4.12 17.85 -8.53
CA ASP A 89 -2.82 18.48 -8.38
C ASP A 89 -1.74 17.39 -8.23
N ASN A 90 -0.92 17.23 -9.27
CA ASN A 90 0.16 16.24 -9.30
C ASN A 90 1.15 16.43 -8.13
N ALA A 91 1.48 17.67 -7.76
CA ALA A 91 2.43 17.92 -6.68
C ALA A 91 1.84 17.54 -5.32
N ALA A 92 0.54 17.80 -5.10
CA ALA A 92 -0.17 17.32 -3.92
C ALA A 92 -0.25 15.79 -3.86
N MET A 93 -0.55 15.16 -4.99
CA MET A 93 -0.57 13.70 -5.11
C MET A 93 0.80 13.08 -4.78
N LEU A 94 1.89 13.57 -5.38
CA LEU A 94 3.23 13.04 -5.15
C LEU A 94 3.65 13.15 -3.68
N ARG A 95 3.39 14.31 -3.05
CA ARG A 95 3.62 14.50 -1.60
C ARG A 95 2.83 13.53 -0.75
N GLU A 96 1.54 13.37 -1.02
CA GLU A 96 0.67 12.46 -0.26
C GLU A 96 1.09 10.99 -0.44
N MET A 97 1.56 10.62 -1.62
CA MET A 97 2.05 9.26 -1.92
C MET A 97 3.48 9.01 -1.44
N GLY A 98 4.19 10.03 -0.94
CA GLY A 98 5.60 9.93 -0.56
C GLY A 98 6.49 9.55 -1.75
N VAL A 99 6.16 10.04 -2.95
CA VAL A 99 6.90 9.80 -4.18
C VAL A 99 7.71 11.05 -4.51
N GLU A 100 9.01 10.88 -4.74
CA GLU A 100 9.84 11.97 -5.24
C GLU A 100 9.45 12.33 -6.67
N ALA A 101 9.41 13.64 -6.97
CA ALA A 101 9.15 14.09 -8.32
C ALA A 101 10.26 13.60 -9.27
N GLY A 102 9.87 12.86 -10.30
CA GLY A 102 10.80 12.42 -11.34
C GLY A 102 11.32 13.59 -12.19
N ARG A 103 12.35 13.33 -13.01
CA ARG A 103 12.83 14.32 -13.99
C ARG A 103 11.83 14.44 -15.16
N GLY A 104 11.39 15.67 -15.46
CA GLY A 104 10.46 15.98 -16.55
C GLY A 104 9.01 16.20 -16.08
N SER A 105 8.13 16.58 -16.99
CA SER A 105 6.70 16.75 -16.70
C SER A 105 5.96 15.42 -16.74
N ALA A 106 5.00 15.23 -15.83
CA ALA A 106 4.11 14.07 -15.87
C ALA A 106 3.25 14.12 -17.14
N ARG A 107 3.12 12.98 -17.84
CA ARG A 107 2.24 12.85 -19.01
C ARG A 107 0.75 12.94 -18.62
N HIS A 108 0.44 12.65 -17.36
CA HIS A 108 -0.90 12.75 -16.78
C HIS A 108 -0.80 13.10 -15.30
N ALA A 109 -1.74 13.90 -14.78
CA ALA A 109 -1.69 14.41 -13.40
C ALA A 109 -1.70 13.30 -12.33
N SER A 110 -2.33 12.17 -12.62
CA SER A 110 -2.42 11.01 -11.72
C SER A 110 -1.30 9.96 -11.90
N MET A 111 -0.29 10.24 -12.73
CA MET A 111 0.83 9.33 -12.96
C MET A 111 2.03 9.68 -12.08
N HIS A 112 2.74 8.64 -11.65
CA HIS A 112 4.01 8.73 -10.93
C HIS A 112 5.01 7.74 -11.52
N ARG A 113 6.25 7.84 -11.07
CA ARG A 113 7.32 6.90 -11.38
C ARG A 113 8.11 6.60 -10.11
N SER A 114 8.39 5.32 -9.87
CA SER A 114 9.28 4.84 -8.83
C SER A 114 10.37 3.96 -9.45
N ASN A 115 11.43 3.69 -8.68
CA ASN A 115 12.41 2.65 -8.99
C ASN A 115 11.95 1.31 -8.37
N SER A 116 10.71 0.89 -8.67
CA SER A 116 10.13 -0.39 -8.26
C SER A 116 9.52 -1.12 -9.46
N ILE A 117 9.21 -2.40 -9.27
CA ILE A 117 8.34 -3.17 -10.16
C ILE A 117 7.00 -3.32 -9.45
N ASP A 118 5.93 -2.91 -10.11
CA ASP A 118 4.58 -3.02 -9.57
C ASP A 118 3.81 -4.11 -10.32
N TYR A 119 3.18 -5.00 -9.57
CA TYR A 119 2.24 -5.99 -10.10
C TYR A 119 0.83 -5.55 -9.75
N ALA A 120 -0.03 -5.41 -10.75
CA ALA A 120 -1.44 -5.13 -10.57
C ALA A 120 -2.26 -6.37 -10.91
N VAL A 121 -3.25 -6.67 -10.07
CA VAL A 121 -4.28 -7.67 -10.34
C VAL A 121 -5.61 -6.92 -10.31
N VAL A 122 -6.40 -7.06 -11.38
CA VAL A 122 -7.67 -6.35 -11.60
C VAL A 122 -8.81 -7.36 -11.63
#